data_AF-X1MZT7-F1
#
_entry.id   AF-X1MZT7-F1
#
_cell.length_a   1.000
_cell.length_b   1.000
_cell.length_c   1.000
_cell.angle_alpha   90.00
_cell.angle_beta   90.00
_cell.angle_gamma   90.00
#
_symmetry.space_group_name_H-M   'P 1'
#
loop_
_entity.id
_entity.type
_entity.pdbx_description
1 polymer ?
#
loop_
_entity_poly.entity_id
_entity_poly.type
_entity_poly.pdbx_seq_one_letter_code
_entity_poly.pdbx_strand_id
1 'polypeptide(L)'
;FALVKIMEMIARDKIVWKKDEFWGYEVPVQIPGLELSQFDLNNYYPEEQIQELSEDLKQERLGWLSNFHSLDKDIINAIMP
;
A
#
# COMPACT_ATOMS: atom_id res chain seq x y z
N PHE A 1 -3.44 17.32 -9.70
CA PHE A 1 -4.73 16.89 -10.28
C PHE A 1 -5.12 15.46 -9.88
N ALA A 2 -4.23 14.46 -9.98
CA ALA A 2 -4.52 13.07 -9.59
C ALA A 2 -5.04 12.90 -8.15
N LEU A 3 -4.38 13.50 -7.15
CA LEU A 3 -4.78 13.37 -5.74
C LEU A 3 -6.22 13.83 -5.46
N VAL A 4 -6.63 14.97 -6.03
CA VAL A 4 -8.01 15.48 -5.90
C VAL A 4 -9.01 14.49 -6.51
N LYS A 5 -8.65 13.86 -7.64
CA LYS A 5 -9.50 12.86 -8.29
C LYS A 5 -9.61 11.58 -7.47
N ILE A 6 -8.51 11.11 -6.87
CA ILE A 6 -8.51 9.95 -5.97
C ILE A 6 -9.44 10.22 -4.80
N MET A 7 -9.30 11.36 -4.12
CA MET A 7 -10.17 11.75 -3.01
C MET A 7 -11.64 11.86 -3.42
N GLU A 8 -11.92 12.42 -4.59
CA GLU A 8 -13.28 12.48 -5.15
C GLU A 8 -13.85 11.07 -5.34
N MET A 9 -13.08 10.13 -5.91
CA MET A 9 -13.56 8.78 -6.18
C MET A 9 -13.69 7.93 -4.92
N ILE A 10 -12.86 8.16 -3.89
CA ILE A 10 -13.06 7.60 -2.54
C ILE A 10 -14.40 8.09 -1.98
N ALA A 11 -14.64 9.40 -1.98
CA ALA A 11 -15.87 9.98 -1.43
C ALA A 11 -17.14 9.55 -2.18
N ARG A 12 -17.02 9.19 -3.45
CA ARG A 12 -18.14 8.70 -4.29
C ARG A 12 -18.30 7.18 -4.29
N ASP A 13 -17.42 6.45 -3.62
CA ASP A 13 -17.35 4.98 -3.63
C ASP A 13 -17.31 4.41 -5.06
N LYS A 14 -16.34 4.90 -5.85
CA LYS A 14 -16.17 4.54 -7.28
C LYS A 14 -14.84 3.88 -7.61
N ILE A 15 -14.06 3.51 -6.60
CA ILE A 15 -12.79 2.81 -6.78
C ILE A 15 -13.04 1.30 -6.78
N VAL A 16 -12.42 0.60 -7.73
CA VAL A 16 -12.35 -0.87 -7.67
C VAL A 16 -11.08 -1.25 -6.92
N TRP A 17 -11.26 -2.07 -5.90
CA TRP A 17 -10.21 -2.49 -4.99
C TRP A 17 -9.83 -3.95 -5.21
N LYS A 18 -8.57 -4.29 -4.95
CA LYS A 18 -8.07 -5.66 -4.87
C LYS A 18 -7.20 -5.79 -3.64
N LYS A 19 -7.26 -6.92 -2.95
CA LYS A 19 -6.31 -7.24 -1.89
C LYS A 19 -4.91 -7.43 -2.47
N ASP A 20 -3.94 -6.69 -1.95
CA ASP A 20 -2.53 -6.85 -2.23
C ASP A 20 -1.96 -8.01 -1.39
N GLU A 21 -1.21 -8.91 -2.02
CA GLU A 21 -0.70 -10.12 -1.37
C GLU A 21 0.49 -9.81 -0.45
N PHE A 22 1.31 -8.82 -0.79
CA PHE A 22 2.49 -8.47 -0.01
C PHE A 22 2.14 -7.60 1.21
N TRP A 23 1.33 -6.58 0.98
CA TRP A 23 0.95 -5.60 1.99
C TRP A 23 -0.28 -6.01 2.82
N GLY A 24 -1.09 -6.93 2.31
CA GLY A 24 -2.25 -7.49 3.02
C GLY A 24 -3.47 -6.57 3.08
N TYR A 25 -3.40 -5.35 2.55
CA TYR A 25 -4.51 -4.40 2.45
C TYR A 25 -4.99 -4.21 1.01
N GLU A 26 -6.10 -3.51 0.84
CA GLU A 26 -6.67 -3.23 -0.47
C GLU A 26 -5.95 -2.08 -1.19
N VAL A 27 -5.62 -2.30 -2.46
CA VAL A 27 -5.05 -1.31 -3.37
C VAL A 27 -5.99 -1.05 -4.54
N PRO A 28 -6.02 0.18 -5.08
CA PRO A 28 -6.90 0.50 -6.20
C PRO A 28 -6.39 -0.17 -7.47
N VAL A 29 -7.26 -0.91 -8.16
CA VAL A 29 -7.00 -1.46 -9.50
C VAL A 29 -7.71 -0.68 -10.60
N GLN A 30 -8.69 0.15 -10.24
CA GLN A 30 -9.33 1.08 -11.17
C GLN A 30 -9.84 2.33 -10.45
N ILE A 31 -9.53 3.50 -11.00
CA ILE A 31 -10.06 4.79 -10.56
C ILE A 31 -10.59 5.53 -11.80
N PRO A 32 -11.91 5.82 -11.88
CA PRO A 32 -12.48 6.48 -13.06
C PRO A 32 -11.82 7.84 -13.36
N GLY A 33 -11.32 7.98 -14.59
CA GLY A 33 -10.66 9.20 -15.06
C GLY A 33 -9.21 9.36 -14.58
N LEU A 34 -8.58 8.29 -14.09
CA LEU A 34 -7.17 8.27 -13.75
C LEU A 34 -6.47 7.07 -14.40
N GLU A 35 -5.35 7.34 -15.06
CA GLU A 35 -4.49 6.31 -15.64
C GLU A 35 -3.59 5.75 -14.53
N LEU A 36 -3.86 4.53 -14.05
CA LEU A 36 -3.12 3.95 -12.93
C LEU A 36 -1.75 3.39 -13.31
N SER A 37 -1.56 3.04 -14.60
CA SER A 37 -0.30 2.49 -15.10
C SER A 37 0.91 3.40 -14.83
N GLN A 38 0.71 4.72 -14.71
CA GLN A 38 1.77 5.68 -14.34
C GLN A 38 2.33 5.47 -12.92
N PHE A 39 1.57 4.82 -12.04
CA PHE A 39 1.99 4.53 -10.66
C PHE A 39 2.57 3.12 -10.51
N ASP A 40 2.64 2.35 -11.60
CA ASP A 40 3.27 1.03 -11.56
C ASP A 40 4.76 1.18 -11.27
N LEU A 41 5.21 0.54 -10.18
CA LEU A 41 6.59 0.57 -9.73
C LEU A 41 7.54 -0.06 -10.76
N ASN A 42 7.05 -1.00 -11.58
CA ASN A 42 7.83 -1.64 -12.64
C ASN A 42 8.30 -0.64 -13.71
N ASN A 43 7.71 0.56 -13.78
CA ASN A 43 8.20 1.63 -14.65
C ASN A 43 9.50 2.27 -14.15
N TYR A 44 9.84 2.08 -12.87
CA TYR A 44 10.91 2.81 -12.18
C TYR A 44 11.99 1.88 -11.62
N TYR A 45 11.61 0.66 -11.22
CA TYR A 45 12.48 -0.28 -10.56
C TYR A 45 12.29 -1.69 -11.13
N PRO A 46 13.36 -2.49 -11.22
CA PRO A 46 13.25 -3.93 -11.45
C PRO A 46 12.46 -4.61 -10.32
N GLU A 47 11.80 -5.72 -10.63
CA GLU A 47 10.99 -6.49 -9.67
C GLU A 47 11.76 -6.89 -8.41
N GLU A 48 13.00 -7.37 -8.55
CA GLU A 48 13.88 -7.74 -7.43
C GLU A 48 14.13 -6.54 -6.48
N GLN A 49 14.33 -5.34 -7.06
CA GLN A 49 14.53 -4.13 -6.27
C GLN A 49 13.25 -3.67 -5.58
N ILE A 50 12.08 -3.82 -6.23
CA ILE A 50 10.78 -3.53 -5.61
C ILE A 50 10.58 -4.43 -4.39
N GLN A 51 10.91 -5.72 -4.51
CA GLN A 51 10.81 -6.67 -3.42
C GLN A 51 11.72 -6.28 -2.26
N GLU A 52 13.01 -6.03 -2.53
CA GLU A 52 13.99 -5.62 -1.51
C GLU A 52 13.52 -4.36 -0.75
N LEU A 53 13.15 -3.30 -1.47
CA LEU A 53 12.66 -2.05 -0.87
C LEU A 53 11.39 -2.26 -0.04
N SER A 54 10.49 -3.13 -0.50
CA SER A 54 9.22 -3.39 0.20
C SER A 54 9.45 -4.18 1.49
N GLU A 55 10.39 -5.14 1.47
CA GLU A 55 10.80 -5.91 2.64
C GLU A 55 11.49 -5.02 3.67
N ASP A 56 12.40 -4.15 3.25
CA ASP A 56 13.07 -3.18 4.12
C ASP A 56 12.07 -2.27 4.82
N LEU A 57 11.12 -1.68 4.08
CA LEU A 57 10.06 -0.84 4.64
C LEU A 57 9.20 -1.60 5.67
N LYS A 58 8.94 -2.90 5.44
CA LYS A 58 8.21 -3.73 6.39
C LYS A 58 9.01 -3.94 7.68
N GLN A 59 10.31 -4.20 7.57
CA GLN A 59 11.20 -4.33 8.74
C GLN A 59 11.34 -3.03 9.52
N GLU A 60 11.52 -1.90 8.83
CA GLU A 60 11.57 -0.58 9.45
C GLU A 60 10.27 -0.27 10.22
N ARG A 61 9.12 -0.58 9.64
CA ARG A 61 7.82 -0.42 10.31
C ARG A 61 7.72 -1.27 11.57
N LEU A 62 8.14 -2.53 11.54
CA LEU A 62 8.15 -3.41 12.71
C LEU A 62 9.12 -2.90 13.79
N GLY A 63 10.32 -2.47 13.39
CA GLY A 63 11.30 -1.85 14.27
C GLY A 63 10.74 -0.59 14.94
N TRP A 64 10.07 0.28 14.20
CA TRP A 64 9.42 1.46 14.75
C TRP A 64 8.30 1.11 15.73
N LEU A 65 7.45 0.13 15.41
CA LEU A 65 6.35 -0.28 16.28
C LEU A 65 6.82 -0.92 17.59
N SER A 66 8.03 -1.49 17.62
CA SER A 66 8.62 -2.07 18.84
C SER A 66 8.79 -1.06 19.98
N ASN A 67 8.79 0.25 19.68
CA ASN A 67 8.85 1.31 20.70
C ASN A 67 7.56 1.41 21.55
N PHE A 68 6.46 0.82 21.10
CA PHE A 68 5.16 0.88 21.76
C PHE A 68 4.85 -0.40 22.52
N HIS A 69 5.30 -0.46 23.78
CA HIS A 69 5.19 -1.65 24.63
C HIS A 69 3.75 -2.11 24.93
N SER A 70 2.78 -1.20 24.86
CA SER A 70 1.35 -1.47 25.06
C SER A 70 0.55 -1.47 23.75
N LEU A 71 1.23 -1.61 22.61
CA LEU A 71 0.56 -1.69 21.31
C LEU A 71 -0.28 -2.97 21.23
N ASP A 72 -1.47 -2.83 20.67
CA ASP A 72 -2.32 -3.99 20.37
C ASP A 72 -1.60 -4.94 19.42
N LYS A 73 -1.59 -6.23 19.76
CA LYS A 73 -0.94 -7.28 18.97
C LYS A 73 -1.57 -7.42 17.58
N ASP A 74 -2.85 -7.10 17.43
CA ASP A 74 -3.53 -7.17 16.15
C ASP A 74 -2.93 -6.18 15.12
N ILE A 75 -2.37 -5.07 15.59
CA ILE A 75 -1.67 -4.10 14.73
C ILE A 75 -0.38 -4.70 14.16
N ILE A 76 0.33 -5.50 14.97
CA ILE A 76 1.57 -6.18 14.55
C ILE A 76 1.22 -7.34 13.61
N ASN A 77 0.20 -8.13 13.97
CA ASN A 77 -0.27 -9.26 13.17
C ASN A 77 -0.76 -8.82 11.77
N ALA A 78 -1.35 -7.63 11.65
CA ALA A 78 -1.75 -7.10 10.34
C ALA A 78 -0.58 -6.83 9.38
N ILE A 79 0.67 -6.78 9.87
CA ILE A 79 1.88 -6.55 9.07
C ILE A 79 2.60 -7.86 8.72
N MET A 80 2.40 -8.89 9.55
CA MET A 80 2.98 -10.24 9.40
C MET A 80 1.86 -11.26 9.10
N PRO A 81 1.31 -11.29 7.87
CA PRO A 81 0.37 -12.32 7.46
C PRO A 81 1.01 -13.71 7.38
#